data_AF-A0A3R6QD94-F1
#
_entry.id   AF-A0A3R6QD94-F1
#
_cell.length_a   1.000
_cell.length_b   1.000
_cell.length_c   1.000
_cell.angle_alpha   90.00
_cell.angle_beta   90.00
_cell.angle_gamma   90.00
#
_symmetry.space_group_name_H-M   'P 1'
#
loop_
_entity.id
_entity.type
_entity.pdbx_description
1 polymer ?
#
loop_
_entity_poly.entity_id
_entity_poly.type
_entity_poly.pdbx_seq_one_letter_code
_entity_poly.pdbx_strand_id
1 'polypeptide(L)' 'MIAFGIQLSIDASCNGVVVFEAKTDDLEQHYIRDFGARPVASLYPDGPKTFMIADEAAKNIFSSYLF' A
#
# COMPACT_ATOMS: atom_id res chain seq x y z
N MET A 1 -4.30 4.44 -9.01
CA MET A 1 -3.07 5.21 -8.71
C MET A 1 -2.09 4.49 -7.78
N ILE A 2 -2.53 3.63 -6.84
CA ILE A 2 -1.60 2.78 -6.06
C ILE A 2 -0.76 1.84 -6.94
N ALA A 3 -1.36 1.22 -7.96
CA ALA A 3 -0.62 0.38 -8.91
C ALA A 3 0.54 1.10 -9.60
N PHE A 4 0.40 2.40 -9.88
CA PHE A 4 1.48 3.22 -10.42
C PHE A 4 2.60 3.44 -9.41
N GLY A 5 2.27 3.68 -8.13
CA GLY A 5 3.26 3.72 -7.05
C GLY A 5 4.02 2.39 -6.91
N ILE A 6 3.32 1.26 -7.04
CA ILE A 6 3.92 -0.07 -7.03
C ILE A 6 4.86 -0.24 -8.24
N GLN A 7 4.44 0.14 -9.45
CA GLN A 7 5.30 0.10 -10.65
C GLN A 7 6.59 0.91 -10.45
N LEU A 8 6.50 2.14 -9.95
CA LEU A 8 7.69 2.95 -9.67
C LEU A 8 8.63 2.29 -8.65
N SER A 9 8.07 1.66 -7.61
CA SER A 9 8.85 0.90 -6.64
C SER A 9 9.52 -0.35 -7.25
N ILE A 10 8.85 -1.03 -8.20
CA ILE A 10 9.45 -2.12 -8.98
C ILE A 10 10.58 -1.61 -9.87
N ASP A 11 10.36 -0.52 -10.61
CA ASP A 11 11.35 0.08 -11.52
C ASP A 11 12.61 0.52 -10.76
N ALA A 12 12.44 0.94 -9.51
CA ALA A 12 13.53 1.27 -8.60
C ALA A 12 14.15 0.05 -7.89
N SER A 13 13.81 -1.18 -8.27
CA SER A 13 14.27 -2.43 -7.63
C SER A 13 13.95 -2.53 -6.13
N CYS A 14 12.86 -1.88 -5.69
CA CYS A 14 12.38 -1.84 -4.30
C CYS A 14 11.22 -2.81 -4.06
N ASN A 15 11.12 -3.88 -4.87
CA ASN A 15 10.15 -4.97 -4.74
C ASN A 15 8.66 -4.56 -4.79
N GLY A 16 8.33 -3.39 -5.33
CA GLY A 16 6.94 -2.94 -5.44
C GLY A 16 6.31 -2.55 -4.11
N VAL A 17 7.10 -2.40 -3.06
CA VAL A 17 6.62 -2.00 -1.73
C VAL A 17 6.22 -0.53 -1.75
N VAL A 18 5.05 -0.23 -1.18
CA VAL A 18 4.57 1.14 -0.97
C VAL A 18 4.03 1.29 0.45
N VAL A 19 4.31 2.46 1.06
CA VAL A 19 3.90 2.81 2.42
C VAL A 19 3.16 4.14 2.42
N PHE A 20 2.01 4.22 3.09
CA PHE A 20 1.15 5.40 3.09
C PHE A 20 0.24 5.44 4.32
N GLU A 21 -0.27 6.62 4.66
CA GLU A 21 -1.11 6.84 5.85
C GLU A 21 -2.60 6.82 5.52
N ALA A 22 -3.42 6.21 6.38
CA ALA A 22 -4.88 6.33 6.33
C ALA A 22 -5.35 7.49 7.21
N LYS A 23 -5.92 8.53 6.59
CA LYS A 23 -6.40 9.74 7.29
C LYS A 23 -7.82 9.61 7.82
N THR A 24 -8.53 8.54 7.47
CA THR A 24 -9.89 8.23 7.90
C THR A 24 -10.05 6.73 8.12
N ASP A 25 -11.04 6.34 8.92
CA ASP A 25 -11.36 4.93 9.16
C ASP A 25 -11.78 4.21 7.86
N ASP A 26 -12.48 4.90 6.97
CA ASP A 26 -12.87 4.35 5.66
C ASP A 26 -11.64 4.04 4.79
N LEU A 27 -10.62 4.89 4.81
CA LEU A 27 -9.37 4.63 4.10
C LEU A 27 -8.64 3.43 4.70
N GLU A 28 -8.59 3.31 6.02
CA GLU A 28 -8.01 2.13 6.69
C GLU A 28 -8.72 0.84 6.25
N GLN A 29 -10.05 0.82 6.26
CA GLN A 29 -10.81 -0.36 5.84
C GLN A 29 -10.57 -0.68 4.36
N HIS A 30 -10.56 0.33 3.50
CA HIS A 30 -10.26 0.16 2.07
C HIS A 30 -8.86 -0.43 1.85
N TYR A 31 -7.85 0.09 2.56
CA TYR A 31 -6.47 -0.39 2.42
C TYR A 31 -6.33 -1.85 2.85
N ILE A 32 -6.95 -2.25 3.95
CA ILE A 32 -6.87 -3.62 4.44
C ILE A 32 -7.65 -4.57 3.53
N ARG A 33 -8.91 -4.23 3.20
CA ARG A 33 -9.83 -5.17 2.53
C ARG A 33 -9.59 -5.26 1.03
N ASP A 34 -9.40 -4.12 0.37
CA ASP A 34 -9.34 -4.06 -1.08
C ASP A 34 -7.90 -4.14 -1.60
N PHE A 35 -6.93 -3.66 -0.81
CA PHE A 35 -5.51 -3.70 -1.21
C PHE A 35 -4.67 -4.73 -0.45
N GLY A 36 -5.22 -5.42 0.55
CA GLY A 36 -4.45 -6.36 1.37
C GLY A 36 -3.31 -5.70 2.15
N ALA A 37 -3.41 -4.40 2.42
CA ALA A 37 -2.40 -3.64 3.14
C ALA A 37 -2.33 -4.08 4.60
N ARG A 38 -1.13 -4.00 5.18
CA ARG A 38 -0.86 -4.35 6.58
C ARG A 38 -0.44 -3.11 7.36
N PRO A 39 -0.90 -2.92 8.60
CA PRO A 39 -0.43 -1.82 9.43
C PRO A 39 1.06 -1.99 9.73
N VAL A 40 1.78 -0.88 9.71
CA VAL A 40 3.19 -0.80 10.11
C VAL A 40 3.33 0.28 11.19
N ALA A 41 4.51 0.35 11.81
CA ALA A 41 4.78 1.37 12.83
C ALA A 41 4.50 2.77 12.25
N SER A 42 3.60 3.51 12.91
CA SER A 42 3.32 4.89 12.54
C SER A 42 4.54 5.76 12.82
N LEU A 43 4.80 6.72 11.94
CA LEU A 43 5.88 7.68 12.09
C LEU A 43 5.66 8.63 13.28
N TYR A 44 4.40 8.88 13.65
CA TYR A 44 4.02 9.80 14.71
C TYR A 44 3.01 9.14 15.67
N PRO A 45 3.16 9.31 17.01
CA PRO A 45 2.28 8.66 18.00
C PRO A 45 0.80 9.03 17.86
N ASP A 46 0.49 10.29 17.58
CA ASP A 46 -0.87 10.80 17.36
C ASP A 46 -1.18 10.99 15.86
N GLY A 47 -0.32 10.41 15.01
CA GLY A 47 -0.47 10.48 13.57
C GLY A 47 -1.49 9.47 13.05
N PRO A 48 -1.87 9.60 11.77
CA PRO A 48 -2.69 8.61 11.13
C PRO A 48 -1.94 7.28 10.99
N LYS A 49 -2.71 6.19 10.98
CA LYS A 49 -2.15 4.84 10.88
C LYS A 49 -1.43 4.66 9.57
N THR A 50 -0.20 4.15 9.63
CA THR A 50 0.61 3.86 8.44
C THR A 50 0.39 2.42 7.99
N PHE A 51 0.24 2.24 6.68
CA PHE A 51 0.00 0.95 6.03
C PHE A 51 1.04 0.67 4.96
N MET A 52 1.34 -0.61 4.77
CA MET A 52 2.24 -1.11 3.74
C MET A 52 1.51 -2.09 2.84
N ILE A 53 1.71 -1.96 1.53
CA ILE A 53 1.40 -3.01 0.55
C ILE A 53 2.73 -3.63 0.11
N ALA A 54 2.82 -4.95 0.17
CA ALA A 54 4.01 -5.73 -0.20
C ALA A 54 3.62 -7.12 -0.71
N ASP A 55 4.60 -7.86 -1.21
CA ASP A 55 4.49 -9.28 -1.58
C ASP A 55 3.32 -9.57 -2.55
N GLU A 56 2.53 -10.61 -2.25
CA GLU A 56 1.33 -11.02 -2.97
C GLU A 56 0.35 -9.87 -3.22
N ALA A 57 0.14 -9.01 -2.23
CA ALA A 57 -0.81 -7.90 -2.36
C ALA A 57 -0.34 -6.89 -3.42
N ALA A 58 0.96 -6.56 -3.42
CA ALA A 58 1.55 -5.69 -4.45
C ALA A 58 1.44 -6.33 -5.85
N LYS A 59 1.73 -7.63 -5.97
CA LYS A 59 1.62 -8.37 -7.22
C LYS A 59 0.19 -8.40 -7.75
N ASN A 60 -0.80 -8.69 -6.90
CA ASN A 60 -2.21 -8.77 -7.29
C ASN A 60 -2.72 -7.43 -7.81
N ILE A 61 -2.41 -6.33 -7.12
CA ILE A 61 -2.79 -4.99 -7.55
C ILE A 61 -2.08 -4.63 -8.86
N PHE A 62 -0.79 -4.92 -8.97
CA PHE A 62 -0.01 -4.65 -10.18
C PHE A 62 -0.56 -5.42 -11.39
N SER A 63 -0.83 -6.72 -11.22
CA SER A 63 -1.41 -7.55 -12.27
C SER A 63 -2.80 -7.10 -12.69
N SER A 64 -3.64 -6.62 -11.76
CA SER A 64 -4.98 -6.08 -12.09
C SER A 64 -4.94 -4.81 -12.96
N TYR A 65 -3.78 -4.17 -13.10
CA TYR A 65 -3.58 -2.98 -13.91
C TYR A 65 -2.98 -3.27 -15.30
N LEU A 66 -2.50 -4.49 -15.53
CA LEU A 66 -1.91 -4.94 -16.80
C LEU A 66 -2.90 -5.68 -17.72
N PHE A 67 -4.17 -5.84 -17.30
CA PHE A 67 -5.22 -6.52 -18.05
C PHE A 67 -6.54 -5.75 -18.02
#